data_AF-A0AAD9TR18-F1
#
_entry.id   AF-A0AAD9TR18-F1
#
_cell.length_a   1.000
_cell.length_b   1.000
_cell.length_c   1.000
_cell.angle_alpha   90.00
_cell.angle_beta   90.00
_cell.angle_gamma   90.00
#
_symmetry.space_group_name_H-M   'P 1'
#
loop_
_entity.id
_entity.type
_entity.pdbx_description
1 polymer ?
#
loop_
_entity_poly.entity_id
_entity_poly.type
_entity_poly.pdbx_seq_one_letter_code
_entity_poly.pdbx_strand_id
1 'polypeptide(L)'
;MVEIVVSVAGKVADYMVAPVARQFSYLCNYRSNVDNLKKEFEKLMNEKERVQHLVNDAERNGEEIFQIVEKWLISVNMIIDEVDIFAGDEGKAKKQCLGGLCPDLNIRYQFGKKARKEMMAVTGLLAEGKKQCPTVLFHRICGLCLINFTGPLKSRMPTLNDILNVLSNPNINMIGVYGIGGVGKTTLVKEAARQAQRHRLFDEVGFAVVSQTPDVKKIQGEIADGLGLAFFEESKSGRARKLCARLKKEKKILIILDDIWSIVDLEIIGVPCGDYNTKYC
;
A
#
# COMPACT_ATOMS: atom_id res chain seq x y z
N MET A 1 -6.84 -69.94 -10.63
CA MET A 1 -5.89 -69.03 -11.33
C MET A 1 -6.61 -67.85 -11.99
N VAL A 2 -7.72 -68.08 -12.70
CA VAL A 2 -8.51 -67.02 -13.38
C VAL A 2 -9.10 -65.96 -12.43
N GLU A 3 -9.67 -66.35 -11.27
CA GLU A 3 -10.23 -65.39 -10.30
C GLU A 3 -9.19 -64.45 -9.67
N ILE A 4 -7.96 -64.93 -9.47
CA ILE A 4 -6.86 -64.12 -8.92
C ILE A 4 -6.41 -63.08 -9.94
N VAL A 5 -6.35 -63.45 -11.23
CA VAL A 5 -5.99 -62.53 -12.32
C VAL A 5 -7.04 -61.44 -12.49
N VAL A 6 -8.34 -61.77 -12.38
CA VAL A 6 -9.44 -60.79 -12.45
C VAL A 6 -9.42 -59.83 -11.27
N SER A 7 -9.14 -60.32 -10.05
CA SER A 7 -9.05 -59.49 -8.83
C SER A 7 -7.87 -58.50 -8.86
N VAL A 8 -6.70 -58.96 -9.35
CA VAL A 8 -5.52 -58.11 -9.50
C VAL A 8 -5.74 -57.09 -10.62
N ALA A 9 -6.33 -57.49 -11.75
CA ALA A 9 -6.66 -56.58 -12.85
C ALA A 9 -7.66 -55.49 -12.42
N GLY A 10 -8.68 -55.82 -11.62
CA GLY A 10 -9.64 -54.86 -11.07
C GLY A 10 -8.98 -53.81 -10.17
N LYS A 11 -8.11 -54.23 -9.24
CA LYS A 11 -7.37 -53.31 -8.37
C LYS A 11 -6.42 -52.40 -9.17
N VAL A 12 -5.72 -52.94 -10.16
CA VAL A 12 -4.82 -52.14 -11.02
C VAL A 12 -5.63 -51.11 -11.85
N ALA A 13 -6.82 -51.49 -12.33
CA ALA A 13 -7.72 -50.57 -13.02
C ALA A 13 -8.14 -49.41 -12.11
N ASP A 14 -8.55 -49.67 -10.86
CA ASP A 14 -8.97 -48.61 -9.91
C ASP A 14 -7.86 -47.60 -9.61
N TYR A 15 -6.59 -48.04 -9.52
CA TYR A 15 -5.44 -47.13 -9.32
C TYR A 15 -5.06 -46.35 -10.58
N MET A 16 -5.34 -46.88 -11.77
CA MET A 16 -5.08 -46.22 -13.05
C MET A 16 -6.20 -45.27 -13.48
N VAL A 17 -7.43 -45.46 -12.98
CA VAL A 17 -8.60 -44.63 -13.33
C VAL A 17 -8.41 -43.17 -12.92
N ALA A 18 -7.88 -42.85 -11.74
CA ALA A 18 -7.73 -41.44 -11.34
C ALA A 18 -6.67 -40.65 -12.14
N PRO A 19 -5.46 -41.19 -12.42
CA PRO A 19 -4.49 -40.57 -13.33
C PRO A 19 -5.01 -40.45 -14.76
N VAL A 20 -5.64 -41.50 -15.28
CA VAL A 20 -6.19 -41.54 -16.64
C VAL A 20 -7.39 -40.59 -16.77
N ALA A 21 -8.31 -40.57 -15.81
CA ALA A 21 -9.43 -39.62 -15.77
C ALA A 21 -8.95 -38.16 -15.66
N ARG A 22 -7.88 -37.89 -14.89
CA ARG A 22 -7.23 -36.56 -14.89
C ARG A 22 -6.67 -36.22 -16.27
N GLN A 23 -6.00 -37.15 -16.94
CA GLN A 23 -5.44 -36.96 -18.30
C GLN A 23 -6.56 -36.71 -19.34
N PHE A 24 -7.65 -37.48 -19.29
CA PHE A 24 -8.85 -37.31 -20.13
C PHE A 24 -9.64 -36.03 -19.80
N SER A 25 -9.60 -35.54 -18.56
CA SER A 25 -10.26 -34.28 -18.18
C SER A 25 -9.68 -33.06 -18.92
N TYR A 26 -8.37 -33.03 -19.19
CA TYR A 26 -7.75 -31.97 -20.00
C TYR A 26 -8.22 -31.99 -21.45
N LEU A 27 -8.61 -33.18 -21.92
CA LEU A 27 -9.00 -33.50 -23.28
C LEU A 27 -10.48 -33.18 -23.55
N CYS A 28 -11.36 -33.60 -22.63
CA CYS A 28 -12.80 -33.34 -22.68
C CYS A 28 -13.14 -31.90 -22.27
N ASN A 29 -12.39 -31.31 -21.32
CA ASN A 29 -12.61 -29.94 -20.85
C ASN A 29 -11.70 -28.92 -21.54
N TYR A 30 -10.99 -29.28 -22.61
CA TYR A 30 -10.07 -28.36 -23.32
C TYR A 30 -10.73 -27.02 -23.66
N ARG A 31 -11.92 -27.02 -24.28
CA ARG A 31 -12.65 -25.78 -24.61
C ARG A 31 -12.99 -24.97 -23.37
N SER A 32 -13.56 -25.63 -22.36
CA SER A 32 -13.90 -24.97 -21.08
C SER A 32 -12.67 -24.41 -20.36
N ASN A 33 -11.52 -25.09 -20.40
CA ASN A 33 -10.28 -24.62 -19.80
C ASN A 33 -9.73 -23.39 -20.54
N VAL A 34 -9.78 -23.37 -21.87
CA VAL A 34 -9.36 -22.21 -22.67
C VAL A 34 -10.30 -21.03 -22.46
N ASP A 35 -11.61 -21.25 -22.47
CA ASP A 35 -12.61 -20.19 -22.28
C ASP A 35 -12.52 -19.61 -20.86
N ASN A 36 -12.31 -20.45 -19.85
CA ASN A 36 -12.06 -20.01 -18.47
C ASN A 36 -10.76 -19.20 -18.35
N LEU A 37 -9.67 -19.64 -19.01
CA LEU A 37 -8.42 -18.89 -19.04
C LEU A 37 -8.63 -17.49 -19.65
N LYS A 38 -9.30 -17.38 -20.79
CA LYS A 38 -9.61 -16.09 -21.43
C LYS A 38 -10.39 -15.16 -20.50
N LYS A 39 -11.41 -15.70 -19.83
CA LYS A 39 -12.24 -14.94 -18.90
C LYS A 39 -11.47 -14.44 -17.68
N GLU A 40 -10.62 -15.26 -17.07
CA GLU A 40 -9.80 -14.83 -15.93
C GLU A 40 -8.68 -13.88 -16.36
N PHE A 41 -8.13 -14.05 -17.56
CA PHE A 41 -7.13 -13.16 -18.12
C PHE A 41 -7.70 -11.76 -18.40
N GLU A 42 -8.92 -11.66 -18.91
CA GLU A 42 -9.63 -10.38 -19.08
C GLU A 42 -9.78 -9.64 -17.74
N LYS A 43 -10.10 -10.36 -16.66
CA LYS A 43 -10.14 -9.76 -15.31
C LYS A 43 -8.76 -9.27 -14.86
N LEU A 44 -7.69 -10.00 -15.16
CA LEU A 44 -6.33 -9.59 -14.84
C LEU A 44 -5.93 -8.34 -15.62
N MET A 45 -6.34 -8.21 -16.88
CA MET A 45 -6.12 -7.00 -17.69
C MET A 45 -6.81 -5.78 -17.08
N ASN A 46 -8.07 -5.92 -16.65
CA ASN A 46 -8.79 -4.83 -15.99
C ASN A 46 -8.11 -4.42 -14.67
N GLU A 47 -7.60 -5.37 -13.89
CA GLU A 47 -6.85 -5.06 -12.66
C GLU A 47 -5.49 -4.42 -12.97
N LYS A 48 -4.79 -4.87 -14.01
CA LYS A 48 -3.55 -4.22 -14.47
C LYS A 48 -3.80 -2.78 -14.85
N GLU A 49 -4.85 -2.50 -15.63
CA GLU A 49 -5.23 -1.14 -16.01
C GLU A 49 -5.52 -0.28 -14.78
N ARG A 50 -6.31 -0.80 -13.82
CA ARG A 50 -6.57 -0.12 -12.55
C ARG A 50 -5.28 0.21 -11.79
N VAL A 51 -4.37 -0.76 -11.63
CA VAL A 51 -3.11 -0.56 -10.92
C VAL A 51 -2.20 0.42 -11.67
N GLN A 52 -2.15 0.37 -13.00
CA GLN A 52 -1.38 1.29 -13.81
C GLN A 52 -1.89 2.73 -13.70
N HIS A 53 -3.21 2.93 -13.67
CA HIS A 53 -3.79 4.26 -13.41
C HIS A 53 -3.34 4.82 -12.06
N LEU A 54 -3.33 3.99 -11.01
CA LEU A 54 -2.88 4.39 -9.68
C LEU A 54 -1.38 4.74 -9.66
N VAL A 55 -0.54 3.98 -10.37
CA VAL A 55 0.89 4.28 -10.52
C VAL A 55 1.09 5.63 -11.24
N ASN A 56 0.34 5.88 -12.31
CA ASN A 56 0.43 7.13 -13.05
C ASN A 56 -0.03 8.34 -12.21
N ASP A 57 -1.06 8.17 -11.37
CA ASP A 57 -1.49 9.20 -10.40
C ASP A 57 -0.38 9.50 -9.38
N ALA A 58 0.25 8.46 -8.84
CA ALA A 58 1.33 8.57 -7.87
C ALA A 58 2.55 9.31 -8.43
N GLU A 59 2.99 8.95 -9.65
CA GLU A 59 4.10 9.62 -10.33
C GLU A 59 3.81 11.10 -10.59
N ARG A 60 2.58 11.44 -10.99
CA ARG A 60 2.15 12.85 -11.15
C ARG A 60 2.20 13.62 -9.84
N ASN A 61 1.95 12.96 -8.73
CA ASN A 61 2.00 13.54 -7.39
C ASN A 61 3.42 13.55 -6.79
N GLY A 62 4.44 13.03 -7.51
CA GLY A 62 5.82 12.96 -7.05
C GLY A 62 6.06 11.90 -5.98
N GLU A 63 5.21 10.88 -5.92
CA GLU A 63 5.26 9.82 -4.93
C GLU A 63 6.14 8.65 -5.43
N GLU A 64 6.80 7.94 -4.50
CA GLU A 64 7.65 6.79 -4.83
C GLU A 64 6.82 5.51 -4.93
N ILE A 65 6.98 4.75 -6.02
CA ILE A 65 6.28 3.48 -6.24
C ILE A 65 7.01 2.37 -5.49
N PHE A 66 6.26 1.56 -4.74
CA PHE A 66 6.84 0.41 -4.06
C PHE A 66 7.30 -0.66 -5.07
N GLN A 67 8.50 -1.19 -4.86
CA GLN A 67 9.09 -2.26 -5.68
C GLN A 67 8.18 -3.50 -5.84
N ILE A 68 7.28 -3.76 -4.88
CA ILE A 68 6.32 -4.87 -4.97
C ILE A 68 5.29 -4.66 -6.09
N VAL A 69 4.88 -3.41 -6.33
CA VAL A 69 3.94 -3.04 -7.40
C VAL A 69 4.64 -3.14 -8.76
N GLU A 70 5.89 -2.66 -8.85
CA GLU A 70 6.71 -2.80 -10.07
C GLU A 70 6.93 -4.28 -10.45
N LYS A 71 7.32 -5.11 -9.47
CA LYS A 71 7.49 -6.56 -9.68
C LYS A 71 6.20 -7.23 -10.12
N TRP A 72 5.06 -6.81 -9.58
CA TRP A 72 3.77 -7.33 -9.98
C TRP A 72 3.45 -6.95 -11.42
N LEU A 73 3.62 -5.69 -11.82
CA LEU A 73 3.40 -5.25 -13.21
C LEU A 73 4.30 -5.99 -14.21
N ILE A 74 5.57 -6.20 -13.88
CA ILE A 74 6.50 -7.01 -14.69
C ILE A 74 5.97 -8.43 -14.84
N SER A 75 5.54 -9.05 -13.73
CA SER A 75 5.01 -10.42 -13.74
C SER A 75 3.75 -10.55 -14.58
N VAL A 76 2.86 -9.55 -14.54
CA VAL A 76 1.65 -9.53 -15.37
C VAL A 76 2.01 -9.39 -16.85
N ASN A 77 2.97 -8.52 -17.22
CA ASN A 77 3.44 -8.39 -18.60
C ASN A 77 4.01 -9.70 -19.16
N MET A 78 4.79 -10.43 -18.36
CA MET A 78 5.31 -11.73 -18.77
C MET A 78 4.18 -12.74 -19.06
N ILE A 79 3.13 -12.76 -18.23
CA ILE A 79 1.97 -13.64 -18.47
C ILE A 79 1.18 -13.21 -19.72
N ILE A 80 1.07 -11.90 -19.98
CA ILE A 80 0.42 -11.41 -21.20
C ILE A 80 1.13 -11.97 -22.44
N ASP A 81 2.45 -11.88 -22.49
CA ASP A 81 3.25 -12.43 -23.59
C ASP A 81 3.05 -13.95 -23.73
N GLU A 82 3.03 -14.69 -22.62
CA GLU A 82 2.82 -16.15 -22.62
C GLU A 82 1.43 -16.55 -23.11
N VAL A 83 0.38 -15.81 -22.73
CA VAL A 83 -1.01 -16.04 -23.16
C VAL A 83 -1.20 -15.66 -24.64
N ASP A 84 -0.55 -14.61 -25.13
CA ASP A 84 -0.58 -14.22 -26.54
C ASP A 84 0.10 -15.26 -27.44
N ILE A 85 1.26 -15.78 -27.02
CA ILE A 85 1.93 -16.90 -27.71
C ILE A 85 1.01 -18.12 -27.73
N PHE A 86 0.39 -18.46 -26.59
CA PHE A 86 -0.56 -19.57 -26.50
C PHE A 86 -1.75 -19.39 -27.46
N ALA A 87 -2.36 -18.20 -27.50
CA ALA A 87 -3.50 -17.91 -28.37
C ALA A 87 -3.12 -17.98 -29.87
N GLY A 88 -1.91 -17.51 -30.21
CA GLY A 88 -1.35 -17.62 -31.55
C GLY A 88 -1.15 -19.08 -32.00
N ASP A 89 -0.56 -19.91 -31.14
CA ASP A 89 -0.35 -21.33 -31.39
C ASP A 89 -1.67 -22.10 -31.50
N GLU A 90 -2.63 -21.81 -30.61
CA GLU A 90 -3.97 -22.38 -30.63
C GLU A 90 -4.71 -22.03 -31.95
N GLY A 91 -4.61 -20.77 -32.37
CA GLY A 91 -5.22 -20.29 -33.62
C GLY A 91 -4.64 -20.95 -34.88
N LYS A 92 -3.32 -21.14 -34.92
CA LYS A 92 -2.64 -21.86 -36.02
C LYS A 92 -3.04 -23.33 -36.07
N ALA A 93 -3.07 -24.01 -34.91
CA ALA A 93 -3.47 -25.41 -34.81
C ALA A 93 -4.93 -25.63 -35.27
N LYS A 94 -5.86 -24.73 -34.91
CA LYS A 94 -7.26 -24.78 -35.38
C LYS A 94 -7.40 -24.64 -36.89
N LYS A 95 -6.60 -23.78 -37.53
CA LYS A 95 -6.63 -23.55 -38.99
C LYS A 95 -6.07 -24.73 -39.79
N GLN A 96 -5.13 -25.48 -39.22
CA GLN A 96 -4.56 -26.68 -39.84
C GLN A 96 -5.48 -27.91 -39.72
N CYS A 97 -6.54 -27.85 -38.91
CA CYS A 97 -7.57 -28.87 -38.85
C CYS A 97 -8.64 -28.63 -39.93
N LEU A 98 -8.82 -29.60 -40.83
CA LEU A 98 -9.84 -29.56 -41.88
C LEU A 98 -11.26 -29.49 -41.25
N GLY A 99 -11.97 -28.38 -41.47
CA GLY A 99 -13.41 -28.26 -41.19
C GLY A 99 -13.83 -28.16 -39.71
N GLY A 100 -12.93 -27.81 -38.78
CA GLY A 100 -13.27 -27.56 -37.37
C GLY A 100 -13.38 -28.82 -36.48
N LEU A 101 -13.17 -30.01 -37.05
CA LEU A 101 -13.02 -31.27 -36.32
C LEU A 101 -11.54 -31.61 -36.19
N CYS A 102 -10.90 -31.20 -35.09
CA CYS A 102 -9.57 -31.72 -34.74
C CYS A 102 -9.72 -33.02 -33.93
N PRO A 103 -9.48 -34.22 -34.49
CA PRO A 103 -9.40 -35.46 -33.72
C PRO A 103 -8.05 -35.66 -33.00
N ASP A 104 -7.07 -34.76 -33.17
CA ASP A 104 -5.77 -34.92 -32.52
C ASP A 104 -5.86 -34.66 -31.00
N LEU A 105 -6.09 -35.76 -30.28
CA LEU A 105 -6.23 -35.80 -28.84
C LEU A 105 -4.96 -35.33 -28.13
N ASN A 106 -3.78 -35.49 -28.75
CA ASN A 106 -2.51 -35.09 -28.18
C ASN A 106 -2.38 -33.55 -28.18
N ILE A 107 -2.76 -32.90 -29.29
CA ILE A 107 -2.78 -31.43 -29.38
C ILE A 107 -3.77 -30.83 -28.36
N ARG A 108 -4.98 -31.38 -28.24
CA ARG A 108 -5.96 -30.94 -27.23
C ARG A 108 -5.47 -31.13 -25.80
N TYR A 109 -4.81 -32.26 -25.52
CA TYR A 109 -4.20 -32.53 -24.23
C TYR A 109 -3.12 -31.49 -23.90
N GLN A 110 -2.21 -31.20 -24.83
CA GLN A 110 -1.13 -30.23 -24.61
C GLN A 110 -1.67 -28.83 -24.34
N PHE A 111 -2.61 -28.35 -25.17
CA PHE A 111 -3.22 -27.03 -24.94
C PHE A 111 -4.06 -26.99 -23.66
N GLY A 112 -4.82 -28.04 -23.35
CA GLY A 112 -5.59 -28.12 -22.10
C GLY A 112 -4.70 -28.11 -20.84
N LYS A 113 -3.53 -28.77 -20.90
CA LYS A 113 -2.54 -28.77 -19.83
C LYS A 113 -1.86 -27.40 -19.67
N LYS A 114 -1.45 -26.78 -20.79
CA LYS A 114 -0.83 -25.44 -20.79
C LYS A 114 -1.82 -24.38 -20.29
N ALA A 115 -3.07 -24.39 -20.78
CA ALA A 115 -4.11 -23.45 -20.33
C ALA A 115 -4.36 -23.51 -18.81
N ARG A 116 -4.39 -24.72 -18.23
CA ARG A 116 -4.56 -24.87 -16.78
C ARG A 116 -3.37 -24.31 -15.99
N LYS A 117 -2.14 -24.45 -16.52
CA LYS A 117 -0.93 -23.90 -15.89
C LYS A 117 -0.99 -22.37 -15.89
N GLU A 118 -1.27 -21.75 -17.03
CA GLU A 118 -1.41 -20.29 -17.14
C GLU A 118 -2.55 -19.78 -16.25
N MET A 119 -3.67 -20.52 -16.15
CA MET A 119 -4.80 -20.15 -15.30
C MET A 119 -4.42 -20.09 -13.80
N MET A 120 -3.54 -20.98 -13.33
CA MET A 120 -3.06 -20.91 -11.94
C MET A 120 -2.19 -19.67 -11.71
N ALA A 121 -1.37 -19.29 -12.68
CA ALA A 121 -0.55 -18.08 -12.60
C ALA A 121 -1.41 -16.80 -12.64
N VAL A 122 -2.38 -16.74 -13.57
CA VAL A 122 -3.34 -15.63 -13.70
C VAL A 122 -4.16 -15.44 -12.42
N THR A 123 -4.72 -16.52 -11.86
CA THR A 123 -5.52 -16.43 -10.62
C THR A 123 -4.68 -16.02 -9.40
N GLY A 124 -3.41 -16.43 -9.34
CA GLY A 124 -2.45 -15.96 -8.34
C GLY A 124 -2.21 -14.45 -8.43
N LEU A 125 -1.83 -13.95 -9.61
CA LEU A 125 -1.59 -12.52 -9.82
C LEU A 125 -2.86 -11.67 -9.65
N LEU A 126 -4.03 -12.18 -10.03
CA LEU A 126 -5.31 -11.49 -9.83
C LEU A 126 -5.61 -11.30 -8.33
N ALA A 127 -5.31 -12.29 -7.50
CA ALA A 127 -5.47 -12.18 -6.05
C ALA A 127 -4.47 -11.20 -5.43
N GLU A 128 -3.26 -11.10 -5.96
CA GLU A 128 -2.26 -10.11 -5.55
C GLU A 128 -2.64 -8.69 -5.98
N GLY A 129 -3.12 -8.51 -7.22
CA GLY A 129 -3.56 -7.22 -7.75
C GLY A 129 -4.74 -6.64 -6.96
N LYS A 130 -5.69 -7.48 -6.53
CA LYS A 130 -6.80 -7.05 -5.66
C LYS A 130 -6.35 -6.58 -4.28
N LYS A 131 -5.20 -7.04 -3.78
CA LYS A 131 -4.60 -6.56 -2.53
C LYS A 131 -3.88 -5.23 -2.71
N GLN A 132 -3.58 -4.85 -3.95
CA GLN A 132 -2.99 -3.57 -4.30
C GLN A 132 -4.14 -2.55 -4.42
N CYS A 133 -4.56 -2.01 -3.28
CA CYS A 133 -5.62 -1.01 -3.13
C CYS A 133 -5.15 0.16 -2.23
N PRO A 134 -5.84 1.33 -2.24
CA PRO A 134 -5.28 2.69 -2.19
C PRO A 134 -4.82 3.12 -0.79
N THR A 135 -3.79 2.47 -0.26
CA THR A 135 -3.16 2.88 1.01
C THR A 135 -1.65 3.02 0.84
N VAL A 136 -1.14 2.81 -0.36
CA VAL A 136 0.28 2.53 -0.58
C VAL A 136 1.04 3.72 -1.13
N LEU A 137 0.64 4.94 -0.77
CA LEU A 137 1.33 6.16 -1.21
C LEU A 137 1.33 7.18 -0.08
N PHE A 138 2.18 6.91 0.90
CA PHE A 138 2.77 7.97 1.70
C PHE A 138 4.24 7.63 1.83
N HIS A 139 5.02 7.82 0.76
CA HIS A 139 6.42 8.12 1.01
C HIS A 139 6.40 9.47 1.75
N ARG A 140 6.57 9.36 3.06
CA ARG A 140 6.53 10.43 4.05
C ARG A 140 7.53 11.52 3.69
N ILE A 141 7.11 12.49 2.88
CA ILE A 141 7.85 13.75 2.80
C ILE A 141 7.49 14.52 4.07
N CYS A 142 8.24 14.25 5.14
CA CYS A 142 8.27 15.14 6.27
C CYS A 142 8.80 16.48 5.73
N GLY A 143 7.97 17.52 5.72
CA GLY A 143 8.36 18.88 5.29
C GLY A 143 9.57 19.46 6.04
N LEU A 144 10.01 18.84 7.15
CA LEU A 144 11.24 19.19 7.86
C LEU A 144 12.52 18.63 7.23
N CYS A 145 12.48 17.55 6.45
CA CYS A 145 13.68 16.92 5.89
C CYS A 145 14.36 17.74 4.78
N LEU A 146 13.63 18.66 4.13
CA LEU A 146 14.15 19.49 3.05
C LEU A 146 15.06 20.64 3.50
N ILE A 147 15.20 20.87 4.81
CA ILE A 147 15.98 21.99 5.33
C ILE A 147 17.30 21.47 5.91
N ASN A 148 18.34 21.43 5.06
CA ASN A 148 19.72 21.28 5.50
C ASN A 148 20.13 22.53 6.28
N PHE A 149 19.89 22.53 7.60
CA PHE A 149 20.34 23.61 8.46
C PHE A 149 21.84 23.46 8.78
N THR A 150 22.64 24.35 8.20
CA THR A 150 24.08 24.51 8.42
C THR A 150 24.41 25.75 9.27
N GLY A 151 23.46 26.23 10.09
CA GLY A 151 23.68 27.34 11.02
C GLY A 151 24.40 26.92 12.32
N PRO A 152 25.13 27.82 13.00
CA PRO A 152 25.92 27.49 14.19
C PRO A 152 25.03 27.25 15.42
N LEU A 153 24.46 26.06 15.54
CA LEU A 153 23.69 25.62 16.71
C LEU A 153 24.56 25.22 17.91
N LYS A 154 25.90 25.30 17.79
CA LYS A 154 26.83 24.84 18.83
C LYS A 154 26.56 25.46 20.22
N SER A 155 26.23 26.75 20.29
CA SER A 155 25.93 27.40 21.57
C SER A 155 24.61 26.96 22.22
N ARG A 156 23.73 26.32 21.45
CA ARG A 156 22.36 25.95 21.85
C ARG A 156 22.14 24.44 21.97
N MET A 157 23.20 23.66 21.81
CA MET A 157 23.18 22.21 22.03
C MET A 157 22.65 21.82 23.41
N PRO A 158 22.96 22.54 24.52
CA PRO A 158 22.38 22.21 25.83
C PRO A 158 20.84 22.26 25.80
N THR A 159 20.26 23.37 25.34
CA THR A 159 18.79 23.54 25.27
C THR A 159 18.14 22.55 24.31
N LEU A 160 18.82 22.22 23.20
CA LEU A 160 18.35 21.20 22.27
C LEU A 160 18.30 19.82 22.94
N ASN A 161 19.34 19.45 23.68
CA ASN A 161 19.40 18.19 24.41
C ASN A 161 18.33 18.14 25.51
N ASP A 162 18.08 19.26 26.20
CA ASP A 162 17.01 19.37 27.18
C ASP A 162 15.65 19.08 26.53
N ILE A 163 15.37 19.67 25.37
CA ILE A 163 14.13 19.40 24.61
C ILE A 163 14.04 17.91 24.24
N LEU A 164 15.12 17.29 23.73
CA LEU A 164 15.13 15.88 23.38
C LEU A 164 14.91 14.95 24.59
N ASN A 165 15.49 15.29 25.73
CA ASN A 165 15.32 14.56 26.98
C ASN A 165 13.86 14.62 27.46
N VAL A 166 13.26 15.82 27.42
CA VAL A 166 11.85 16.02 27.76
C VAL A 166 10.94 15.27 26.79
N LEU A 167 11.22 15.33 25.47
CA LEU A 167 10.49 14.59 24.45
C LEU A 167 10.58 13.07 24.61
N SER A 168 11.64 12.56 25.24
CA SER A 168 11.81 11.12 25.51
C SER A 168 11.04 10.66 26.76
N ASN A 169 10.53 11.58 27.57
CA ASN A 169 9.82 11.26 28.81
C ASN A 169 8.33 10.96 28.52
N PRO A 170 7.84 9.74 28.76
CA PRO A 170 6.45 9.37 28.45
C PRO A 170 5.41 10.07 29.33
N ASN A 171 5.82 10.67 30.45
CA ASN A 171 4.92 11.38 31.36
C ASN A 171 4.67 12.84 30.93
N ILE A 172 5.36 13.32 29.90
CA ILE A 172 5.24 14.70 29.40
C ILE A 172 4.60 14.66 28.02
N ASN A 173 3.41 15.24 27.89
CA ASN A 173 2.64 15.26 26.64
C ASN A 173 2.72 16.61 25.90
N MET A 174 3.23 17.66 26.55
CA MET A 174 3.28 19.01 25.97
C MET A 174 4.53 19.76 26.44
N ILE A 175 5.16 20.48 25.51
CA ILE A 175 6.32 21.34 25.77
C ILE A 175 6.06 22.70 25.15
N GLY A 176 6.18 23.77 25.94
CA GLY A 176 6.13 25.15 25.46
C GLY A 176 7.53 25.72 25.28
N VAL A 177 7.83 26.27 24.10
CA VAL A 177 9.08 26.99 23.82
C VAL A 177 8.78 28.47 23.59
N TYR A 178 9.17 29.32 24.52
CA TYR A 178 8.87 30.76 24.50
C TYR A 178 10.14 31.62 24.54
N GLY A 179 10.00 32.91 24.24
CA GLY A 179 11.12 33.87 24.25
C GLY A 179 10.94 34.98 23.21
N ILE A 180 11.85 35.95 23.21
CA ILE A 180 11.80 37.14 22.36
C ILE A 180 11.79 36.75 20.86
N GLY A 181 11.21 37.59 20.01
CA GLY A 181 11.28 37.44 18.55
C GLY A 181 12.73 37.41 18.04
N GLY A 182 12.99 36.73 16.92
CA GLY A 182 14.32 36.68 16.30
C GLY A 182 15.37 35.83 17.02
N VAL A 183 15.08 35.32 18.22
CA VAL A 183 16.04 34.46 18.95
C VAL A 183 16.16 33.06 18.36
N GLY A 184 15.46 32.69 17.28
CA GLY A 184 15.62 31.39 16.60
C GLY A 184 14.93 30.19 17.29
N LYS A 185 13.79 30.42 17.96
CA LYS A 185 12.99 29.36 18.61
C LYS A 185 12.49 28.31 17.61
N THR A 186 11.90 28.77 16.52
CA THR A 186 11.44 27.93 15.41
C THR A 186 12.57 27.07 14.87
N THR A 187 13.78 27.62 14.74
CA THR A 187 14.96 26.88 14.31
C THR A 187 15.33 25.77 15.30
N LEU A 188 15.31 26.07 16.60
CA LEU A 188 15.61 25.11 17.66
C LEU A 188 14.60 23.95 17.68
N VAL A 189 13.31 24.26 17.61
CA VAL A 189 12.23 23.25 17.61
C VAL A 189 12.29 22.37 16.36
N LYS A 190 12.54 22.96 15.18
CA LYS A 190 12.71 22.20 13.93
C LYS A 190 13.89 21.24 14.00
N GLU A 191 15.02 21.67 14.56
CA GLU A 191 16.17 20.78 14.73
C GLU A 191 15.91 19.68 15.76
N ALA A 192 15.27 19.98 16.89
CA ALA A 192 14.90 18.99 17.90
C ALA A 192 13.97 17.91 17.30
N ALA A 193 12.98 18.32 16.51
CA ALA A 193 12.08 17.41 15.80
C ALA A 193 12.83 16.50 14.81
N ARG A 194 13.77 17.07 14.04
CA ARG A 194 14.63 16.33 13.12
C ARG A 194 15.46 15.28 13.85
N GLN A 195 16.06 15.63 14.99
CA GLN A 195 16.83 14.67 15.79
C GLN A 195 15.93 13.63 16.45
N ALA A 196 14.76 14.01 16.96
CA ALA A 196 13.80 13.07 17.54
C ALA A 196 13.34 12.00 16.53
N GLN A 197 13.15 12.38 15.25
CA GLN A 197 12.89 11.43 14.17
C GLN A 197 14.11 10.54 13.86
N ARG A 198 15.32 11.12 13.79
CA ARG A 198 16.56 10.35 13.54
C ARG A 198 16.81 9.31 14.64
N HIS A 199 16.55 9.67 15.88
CA HIS A 199 16.63 8.78 17.04
C HIS A 199 15.41 7.88 17.21
N ARG A 200 14.42 7.96 16.30
CA ARG A 200 13.17 7.16 16.32
C ARG A 200 12.40 7.28 17.64
N LEU A 201 12.44 8.45 18.27
CA LEU A 201 11.62 8.75 19.44
C LEU A 201 10.13 8.81 19.07
N PHE A 202 9.85 9.29 17.86
CA PHE A 202 8.52 9.36 17.26
C PHE A 202 8.55 8.74 15.87
N ASP A 203 7.46 8.08 15.52
CA ASP A 203 7.25 7.49 14.21
C ASP A 203 6.96 8.55 13.16
N GLU A 204 6.27 9.63 13.52
CA GLU A 204 5.78 10.67 12.61
C GLU A 204 5.79 12.05 13.29
N VAL A 205 5.88 13.10 12.47
CA VAL A 205 5.82 14.49 12.94
C VAL A 205 4.83 15.27 12.10
N GLY A 206 3.83 15.88 12.74
CA GLY A 206 2.98 16.89 12.15
C GLY A 206 3.50 18.29 12.51
N PHE A 207 3.52 19.21 11.54
CA PHE A 207 3.96 20.59 11.76
C PHE A 207 2.91 21.54 11.17
N ALA A 208 2.51 22.55 11.94
CA ALA A 208 1.64 23.60 11.46
C ALA A 208 2.03 24.97 12.01
N VAL A 209 1.78 26.01 11.22
CA VAL A 209 1.95 27.41 11.62
C VAL A 209 0.60 27.95 12.06
N VAL A 210 0.51 28.39 13.31
CA VAL A 210 -0.75 28.90 13.90
C VAL A 210 -1.02 30.33 13.44
N SER A 211 0.02 31.18 13.40
CA SER A 211 -0.06 32.61 13.08
C SER A 211 -0.94 33.44 14.04
N GLN A 212 -0.94 34.77 13.88
CA GLN A 212 -1.71 35.68 14.73
C GLN A 212 -3.23 35.50 14.62
N THR A 213 -3.71 35.08 13.44
CA THR A 213 -5.12 34.81 13.17
C THR A 213 -5.29 33.33 12.81
N PRO A 214 -5.50 32.46 13.82
CA PRO A 214 -5.50 31.02 13.59
C PRO A 214 -6.60 30.58 12.62
N ASP A 215 -6.20 29.99 11.50
CA ASP A 215 -7.11 29.25 10.63
C ASP A 215 -7.06 27.76 10.96
N VAL A 216 -8.06 27.31 11.71
CA VAL A 216 -8.20 25.90 12.12
C VAL A 216 -8.17 24.94 10.94
N LYS A 217 -8.80 25.27 9.80
CA LYS A 217 -8.82 24.36 8.64
C LYS A 217 -7.42 24.23 8.05
N LYS A 218 -6.71 25.35 7.96
CA LYS A 218 -5.32 25.39 7.48
C LYS A 218 -4.41 24.59 8.42
N ILE A 219 -4.48 24.83 9.73
CA ILE A 219 -3.70 24.10 10.74
C ILE A 219 -3.96 22.59 10.65
N GLN A 220 -5.23 22.18 10.56
CA GLN A 220 -5.58 20.77 10.37
C GLN A 220 -4.96 20.18 9.10
N GLY A 221 -4.98 20.94 7.99
CA GLY A 221 -4.37 20.57 6.72
C GLY A 221 -2.86 20.36 6.86
N GLU A 222 -2.14 21.34 7.41
CA GLU A 222 -0.68 21.26 7.55
C GLU A 222 -0.25 20.09 8.46
N ILE A 223 -0.98 19.84 9.55
CA ILE A 223 -0.75 18.65 10.39
C ILE A 223 -0.98 17.38 9.57
N ALA A 224 -2.10 17.31 8.85
CA ALA A 224 -2.47 16.15 8.06
C ALA A 224 -1.47 15.84 6.95
N ASP A 225 -0.95 16.86 6.27
CA ASP A 225 0.10 16.72 5.26
C ASP A 225 1.36 16.11 5.88
N GLY A 226 1.78 16.59 7.05
CA GLY A 226 2.92 16.02 7.80
C GLY A 226 2.72 14.57 8.25
N LEU A 227 1.47 14.14 8.46
CA LEU A 227 1.12 12.79 8.92
C LEU A 227 0.71 11.84 7.78
N GLY A 228 0.68 12.33 6.53
CA GLY A 228 0.11 11.57 5.42
C GLY A 228 -1.35 11.19 5.66
N LEU A 229 -2.19 12.15 6.05
CA LEU A 229 -3.61 11.94 6.32
C LEU A 229 -4.43 12.72 5.29
N ALA A 230 -5.26 12.03 4.50
CA ALA A 230 -6.22 12.70 3.64
C ALA A 230 -7.53 13.01 4.38
N PHE A 231 -8.06 14.23 4.22
CA PHE A 231 -9.41 14.57 4.65
C PHE A 231 -10.40 14.39 3.49
N PHE A 232 -11.54 13.77 3.78
CA PHE A 232 -12.73 13.82 2.91
C PHE A 232 -13.81 14.73 3.52
N GLU A 233 -13.60 15.14 4.77
CA GLU A 233 -14.49 15.95 5.56
C GLU A 233 -14.24 17.43 5.29
N GLU A 234 -15.29 18.13 4.85
CA GLU A 234 -15.21 19.58 4.63
C GLU A 234 -15.35 20.40 5.92
N SER A 235 -15.99 19.86 6.96
CA SER A 235 -16.22 20.58 8.21
C SER A 235 -15.01 20.51 9.14
N LYS A 236 -14.76 21.59 9.90
CA LYS A 236 -13.69 21.65 10.91
C LYS A 236 -13.82 20.52 11.93
N SER A 237 -15.04 20.23 12.38
CA SER A 237 -15.34 19.15 13.34
C SER A 237 -15.16 17.75 12.75
N GLY A 238 -15.50 17.55 11.47
CA GLY A 238 -15.24 16.29 10.77
C GLY A 238 -13.74 16.00 10.68
N ARG A 239 -12.96 17.01 10.25
CA ARG A 239 -11.50 16.95 10.19
C ARG A 239 -10.88 16.71 11.56
N ALA A 240 -11.34 17.42 12.60
CA ALA A 240 -10.87 17.25 13.97
C ALA A 240 -11.07 15.82 14.49
N ARG A 241 -12.27 15.24 14.28
CA ARG A 241 -12.56 13.85 14.69
C ARG A 241 -11.64 12.86 14.00
N LYS A 242 -11.40 13.03 12.70
CA LYS A 242 -10.52 12.14 11.93
C LYS A 242 -9.06 12.27 12.36
N LEU A 243 -8.60 13.50 12.59
CA LEU A 243 -7.25 13.76 13.09
C LEU A 243 -7.07 13.14 14.49
N CYS A 244 -8.02 13.33 15.40
CA CYS A 244 -8.01 12.74 16.73
C CYS A 244 -7.96 11.20 16.67
N ALA A 245 -8.79 10.58 15.81
CA ALA A 245 -8.77 9.14 15.59
C ALA A 245 -7.42 8.65 15.03
N ARG A 246 -6.76 9.45 14.18
CA ARG A 246 -5.42 9.15 13.66
C ARG A 246 -4.34 9.25 14.75
N LEU A 247 -4.45 10.22 15.65
CA LEU A 247 -3.49 10.47 16.73
C LEU A 247 -3.58 9.44 17.86
N LYS A 248 -4.75 8.81 18.07
CA LYS A 248 -4.96 7.76 19.08
C LYS A 248 -4.53 6.35 18.65
N LYS A 249 -4.00 6.17 17.44
CA LYS A 249 -3.48 4.87 16.98
C LYS A 249 -2.16 4.54 17.67
N GLU A 250 -1.70 3.30 17.54
CA GLU A 250 -0.49 2.76 18.20
C GLU A 250 0.86 3.38 17.77
N LYS A 251 0.86 4.51 17.05
CA LYS A 251 2.09 5.21 16.63
C LYS A 251 2.43 6.35 17.59
N LYS A 252 3.72 6.56 17.85
CA LYS A 252 4.22 7.74 18.56
C LYS A 252 4.28 8.91 17.59
N ILE A 253 3.43 9.92 17.79
CA ILE A 253 3.32 11.08 16.90
C ILE A 253 3.69 12.33 17.67
N LEU A 254 4.59 13.15 17.10
CA LEU A 254 4.92 14.48 17.62
C LEU A 254 4.18 15.54 16.80
N ILE A 255 3.46 16.43 17.45
CA ILE A 255 2.81 17.58 16.82
C ILE A 255 3.52 18.85 17.22
N ILE A 256 3.85 19.69 16.24
CA ILE A 256 4.53 20.97 16.42
C ILE A 256 3.60 22.06 15.91
N LEU A 257 3.24 22.97 16.82
CA LEU A 257 2.49 24.18 16.52
C LEU A 257 3.43 25.37 16.67
N ASP A 258 3.78 25.98 15.54
CA ASP A 258 4.72 27.10 15.48
C ASP A 258 3.97 28.45 15.42
N ASP A 259 4.65 29.49 15.87
CA ASP A 259 4.15 30.88 15.82
C ASP A 259 2.78 31.07 16.51
N ILE A 260 2.69 30.64 17.77
CA ILE A 260 1.49 30.78 18.62
C ILE A 260 1.44 32.17 19.26
N TRP A 261 0.40 32.94 18.95
CA TRP A 261 0.20 34.30 19.49
C TRP A 261 -0.97 34.42 20.46
N SER A 262 -1.87 33.44 20.48
CA SER A 262 -3.08 33.41 21.32
C SER A 262 -3.37 31.98 21.77
N ILE A 263 -4.33 31.82 22.70
CA ILE A 263 -4.73 30.50 23.20
C ILE A 263 -5.27 29.67 22.03
N VAL A 264 -4.76 28.45 21.89
CA VAL A 264 -5.11 27.53 20.82
C VAL A 264 -5.94 26.39 21.39
N ASP A 265 -7.19 26.28 20.96
CA ASP A 265 -8.05 25.16 21.32
C ASP A 265 -7.64 23.90 20.55
N LEU A 266 -6.90 23.03 21.22
CA LEU A 266 -6.42 21.76 20.68
C LEU A 266 -7.56 20.78 20.36
N GLU A 267 -8.69 20.87 21.07
CA GLU A 267 -9.86 20.02 20.83
C GLU A 267 -10.51 20.39 19.49
N ILE A 268 -10.63 21.69 19.20
CA ILE A 268 -11.14 22.20 17.91
C ILE A 268 -10.23 21.77 16.75
N ILE A 269 -8.91 21.73 16.97
CA ILE A 269 -7.98 21.22 15.96
C ILE A 269 -8.13 19.70 15.79
N GLY A 270 -8.38 18.97 16.88
CA GLY A 270 -8.45 17.51 16.91
C GLY A 270 -7.19 16.86 17.48
N VAL A 271 -6.39 17.60 18.25
CA VAL A 271 -5.23 17.08 18.98
C VAL A 271 -5.68 16.68 20.39
N PRO A 272 -5.61 15.39 20.77
CA PRO A 272 -5.97 14.97 22.11
C PRO A 272 -4.93 15.48 23.10
N CYS A 273 -5.37 16.19 24.14
CA CYS A 273 -4.55 16.57 25.28
C CYS A 273 -4.96 15.73 26.50
N GLY A 274 -4.00 15.36 27.34
CA GLY A 274 -4.23 14.49 28.49
C GLY A 274 -5.09 15.16 29.57
N ASP A 275 -6.07 14.39 30.04
CA ASP A 275 -6.98 14.54 31.19
C ASP A 275 -8.20 15.47 31.09
N TYR A 276 -9.35 14.80 31.22
CA TYR A 276 -10.74 15.29 31.29
C TYR A 276 -11.05 16.27 32.44
N ASN A 277 -10.04 16.78 33.14
CA ASN A 277 -10.21 17.59 34.36
C ASN A 277 -9.56 18.97 34.34
N THR A 278 -8.96 19.39 33.23
CA THR A 278 -8.54 20.78 33.05
C THR A 278 -9.23 21.36 31.83
N LYS A 279 -10.20 22.25 32.08
CA LYS A 279 -11.00 23.01 31.10
C LYS A 279 -10.18 23.96 30.21
N TYR A 280 -8.86 23.82 30.16
CA TYR A 280 -7.98 24.67 29.39
C TYR A 280 -6.81 23.83 28.87
N CYS A 281 -6.78 23.68 27.55
CA CYS A 281 -5.54 23.67 26.77
C CYS A 281 -5.27 25.12 26.35
#